data_AF-A0A124JX44-F1
#
_entry.id   AF-A0A124JX44-F1
#
_cell.length_a   1.000
_cell.length_b   1.000
_cell.length_c   1.000
_cell.angle_alpha   90.00
_cell.angle_beta   90.00
_cell.angle_gamma   90.00
#
_symmetry.space_group_name_H-M   'P 1'
#
loop_
_entity.id
_entity.type
_entity.pdbx_description
1 polymer ?
#
loop_
_entity_poly.entity_id
_entity_poly.type
_entity_poly.pdbx_seq_one_letter_code
_entity_poly.pdbx_strand_id
1 'polypeptide(L)'
;MGGLSLPHLIVLALVVLILFGRGRISDMMGDFGKGIKSFKEGMADETNRPVTPPPSQIPPVAQPTQDAAPQPVNTENQWPKV
;
A
#
# COMPACT_ATOMS: atom_id res chain seq x y z
N MET A 1 16.66 43.61 0.85
CA MET A 1 17.80 42.73 1.17
C MET A 1 17.37 41.31 0.85
N GLY A 2 18.09 40.66 -0.06
CA GLY A 2 17.60 39.58 -0.93
C GLY A 2 16.97 38.40 -0.20
N GLY A 3 15.65 38.26 -0.36
CA GLY A 3 14.97 36.99 -0.12
C GLY A 3 15.43 35.95 -1.14
N LEU A 4 15.24 34.68 -0.79
CA LEU A 4 15.50 33.50 -1.62
C LEU A 4 14.84 33.67 -3.01
N SER A 5 15.55 34.30 -3.92
CA SER A 5 15.07 34.53 -5.27
C SER A 5 15.15 33.21 -6.03
N LEU A 6 14.15 32.95 -6.89
CA LEU A 6 14.09 31.78 -7.77
C LEU A 6 15.46 31.31 -8.33
N PRO A 7 16.36 32.20 -8.82
CA PRO A 7 17.68 31.77 -9.31
C PRO A 7 18.56 31.10 -8.24
N HIS A 8 18.52 31.55 -6.98
CA HIS A 8 19.30 30.92 -5.89
C HIS A 8 18.84 29.48 -5.63
N LEU A 9 17.53 29.22 -5.70
CA LEU A 9 16.99 27.87 -5.53
C LEU A 9 17.40 26.94 -6.68
N ILE A 10 17.43 27.44 -7.91
CA ILE A 10 17.90 26.67 -9.08
C ILE A 10 19.39 26.31 -8.93
N VAL A 11 20.22 27.28 -8.52
CA VAL A 11 21.66 27.04 -8.30
C VAL A 11 21.87 26.02 -7.18
N LEU A 12 21.12 26.13 -6.07
CA LEU A 12 21.19 25.17 -4.96
C LEU A 12 20.77 23.76 -5.40
N ALA A 13 19.67 23.65 -6.17
CA ALA A 13 19.20 22.38 -6.70
C ALA A 13 20.24 21.73 -7.63
N LEU A 14 20.94 22.53 -8.43
CA LEU A 14 22.02 22.03 -9.31
C LEU A 14 23.19 21.48 -8.50
N VAL A 15 23.62 22.18 -7.44
CA VAL A 15 24.69 21.72 -6.54
C VAL A 15 24.31 20.41 -5.86
N VAL A 16 23.07 20.31 -5.35
CA VAL A 16 22.56 19.08 -4.74
C VAL A 16 22.50 17.95 -5.76
N LEU A 17 22.06 18.20 -6.99
CA LEU A 17 22.01 17.20 -8.06
C LEU A 17 23.41 16.67 -8.42
N ILE A 18 24.44 17.50 -8.38
CA ILE A 18 25.83 17.09 -8.64
C ILE A 18 26.39 16.27 -7.48
N LEU A 19 26.14 16.68 -6.22
CA LEU A 19 26.63 15.96 -5.03
C LEU A 19 25.99 14.58 -4.86
N PHE A 20 24.67 14.51 -5.04
CA PHE A 20 23.91 13.28 -4.83
C PHE A 20 23.81 12.44 -6.10
N GLY A 21 23.98 13.05 -7.28
CA GLY A 21 23.85 12.40 -8.57
C GLY A 21 22.39 12.08 -8.94
N ARG A 22 22.12 11.92 -10.24
CA ARG A 22 20.76 11.65 -10.74
C ARG A 22 20.14 10.35 -10.23
N GLY A 23 20.96 9.33 -9.96
CA GLY A 23 20.48 8.01 -9.56
C GLY A 23 19.86 7.99 -8.16
N ARG A 24 20.51 8.61 -7.17
CA ARG A 24 20.02 8.61 -5.78
C ARG A 24 18.78 9.48 -5.60
N ILE A 25 18.73 10.64 -6.28
CA ILE A 25 17.58 11.54 -6.19
C ILE A 25 16.33 10.91 -6.83
N SER A 26 16.45 10.19 -7.94
CA SER A 26 15.30 9.54 -8.58
C SER A 26 14.69 8.42 -7.73
N ASP A 27 15.50 7.55 -7.11
CA ASP A 27 14.99 6.50 -6.21
C ASP A 27 14.28 7.12 -4.99
N MET A 28 14.93 8.09 -4.34
CA MET A 28 14.34 8.77 -3.19
C MET A 28 13.06 9.52 -3.57
N MET A 29 13.07 10.29 -4.65
CA MET A 29 11.89 11.05 -5.09
C MET A 29 10.74 10.13 -5.51
N GLY A 30 11.02 8.92 -5.99
CA GLY A 30 10.01 7.90 -6.26
C GLY A 30 9.28 7.44 -5.00
N ASP A 31 10.03 7.13 -3.93
CA ASP A 31 9.45 6.70 -2.65
C ASP A 31 8.76 7.86 -1.91
N PHE A 32 9.33 9.06 -1.95
CA PHE A 32 8.67 10.27 -1.44
C PHE A 32 7.38 10.59 -2.22
N GLY A 33 7.40 10.44 -3.54
CA GLY A 33 6.24 10.66 -4.41
C GLY A 33 5.08 9.72 -4.08
N LYS A 34 5.36 8.44 -3.82
CA LYS A 34 4.35 7.47 -3.35
C LYS A 34 3.77 7.88 -1.99
N GLY A 35 4.62 8.26 -1.02
CA GLY A 35 4.17 8.69 0.30
C GLY A 35 3.27 9.93 0.26
N ILE A 36 3.67 10.96 -0.52
CA ILE A 36 2.86 12.18 -0.69
C ILE A 36 1.56 11.89 -1.46
N LYS A 37 1.59 10.99 -2.46
CA LYS A 37 0.38 10.59 -3.19
C LYS A 37 -0.62 9.88 -2.28
N SER A 38 -0.20 8.91 -1.48
CA SER A 38 -1.07 8.22 -0.51
C SER A 38 -1.59 9.16 0.57
N PHE A 39 -0.80 10.15 0.99
CA PHE A 39 -1.25 11.19 1.90
C PHE A 39 -2.32 12.10 1.28
N LYS A 40 -2.14 12.49 0.01
CA LYS A 40 -3.13 13.26 -0.74
C LYS A 40 -4.42 12.46 -0.96
N GLU A 41 -4.31 11.19 -1.34
CA GLU A 41 -5.45 10.29 -1.53
C GLU A 41 -6.21 10.08 -0.22
N GLY A 42 -5.52 9.87 0.91
CA GLY A 42 -6.14 9.78 2.24
C GLY A 42 -6.89 11.04 2.67
N MET A 43 -6.32 12.24 2.43
CA MET A 43 -7.01 13.51 2.70
C MET A 43 -8.18 13.78 1.74
N ALA A 44 -8.04 13.40 0.47
CA ALA A 44 -9.07 13.61 -0.55
C ALA A 44 -10.27 12.66 -0.35
N ASP A 45 -10.02 11.43 0.10
CA ASP A 45 -11.03 10.42 0.41
C ASP A 45 -11.93 10.85 1.60
N GLU A 46 -11.43 11.69 2.51
CA GLU A 46 -12.23 12.27 3.60
C GLU A 46 -13.19 13.38 3.12
N THR A 47 -12.89 14.00 1.97
CA THR A 47 -13.69 15.11 1.39
C THR A 47 -14.60 14.67 0.23
N ASN A 48 -14.30 13.58 -0.48
CA ASN A 48 -15.04 13.14 -1.68
C ASN A 48 -15.16 11.61 -1.74
N ARG A 49 -16.24 11.02 -1.22
CA ARG A 49 -16.59 9.62 -1.53
C ARG A 49 -17.84 9.51 -2.40
N PRO A 50 -17.70 9.04 -3.65
CA PRO A 50 -18.44 7.88 -4.14
C PRO A 50 -17.57 6.63 -3.92
N VAL A 51 -18.13 5.65 -3.20
CA VAL A 51 -17.51 4.37 -2.86
C VAL A 51 -17.08 3.65 -4.14
N THR A 52 -15.79 3.68 -4.45
CA THR A 52 -15.18 2.73 -5.39
C THR A 52 -14.28 1.80 -4.58
N PRO A 53 -14.54 0.49 -4.55
CA PRO A 53 -13.74 -0.45 -3.78
C PRO A 53 -12.27 -0.41 -4.25
N PRO A 54 -11.29 -0.45 -3.34
CA PRO A 54 -9.88 -0.46 -3.72
C PRO A 54 -9.59 -1.70 -4.59
N PRO A 55 -8.76 -1.57 -5.64
CA PRO A 55 -8.39 -2.70 -6.47
C PRO A 55 -7.71 -3.75 -5.61
N SER A 56 -8.34 -4.91 -5.47
CA SER A 56 -7.83 -6.09 -4.77
C SER A 56 -6.45 -6.47 -5.31
N GLN A 57 -5.39 -6.04 -4.61
CA GLN A 57 -4.04 -6.56 -4.79
C GLN A 57 -3.70 -7.52 -3.66
N ILE A 58 -4.39 -8.66 -3.66
CA ILE A 58 -3.85 -9.91 -3.15
C ILE A 58 -4.32 -10.97 -4.17
N PRO A 59 -3.43 -11.69 -4.87
CA PRO A 59 -3.85 -12.83 -5.70
C PRO A 59 -4.69 -13.77 -4.83
N PRO A 60 -5.70 -14.46 -5.39
CA PRO A 60 -6.45 -15.45 -4.63
C PRO A 60 -5.51 -16.56 -4.18
N VAL A 61 -5.00 -16.46 -2.95
CA VAL A 61 -4.40 -17.60 -2.26
C VAL A 61 -5.59 -18.48 -1.93
N ALA A 62 -5.70 -19.60 -2.65
CA ALA A 62 -6.64 -20.67 -2.32
C ALA A 62 -6.39 -21.06 -0.87
N GLN A 63 -7.28 -20.64 0.04
CA GLN A 63 -7.26 -21.07 1.43
C GLN A 63 -8.01 -22.41 1.48
N PRO A 64 -7.33 -23.53 1.79
CA PRO A 64 -8.04 -24.76 2.14
C PRO A 64 -8.75 -24.52 3.47
N THR A 65 -10.08 -24.62 3.45
CA THR A 65 -10.93 -24.65 4.63
C THR A 65 -10.55 -25.85 5.49
N GLN A 66 -9.81 -25.62 6.57
CA GLN A 66 -9.66 -26.54 7.69
C GLN A 66 -9.76 -25.76 9.00
N ASP A 67 -10.38 -26.43 9.97
CA ASP A 67 -10.71 -25.99 11.34
C ASP A 67 -11.92 -25.07 11.52
N ALA A 68 -13.09 -25.66 11.27
CA ALA A 68 -14.25 -25.44 12.12
C ALA A 68 -14.94 -26.79 12.41
N ALA A 69 -14.44 -27.53 13.40
CA ALA A 69 -15.25 -28.49 14.15
C ALA A 69 -15.88 -27.73 15.33
N PRO A 70 -17.11 -28.04 15.80
CA PRO A 70 -17.71 -29.38 15.83
C PRO A 70 -19.22 -29.43 15.50
N GLN A 71 -19.67 -30.39 14.69
CA GLN A 71 -21.10 -30.75 14.62
C GLN A 71 -21.26 -32.28 14.69
N PRO A 72 -22.06 -32.78 15.66
CA PRO A 72 -22.23 -34.21 15.94
C PRO A 72 -23.20 -34.82 14.92
N VAL A 73 -22.83 -35.91 14.24
CA VAL A 73 -23.74 -36.62 13.34
C VAL A 73 -23.78 -38.12 13.63
N ASN A 74 -24.97 -38.48 14.10
CA ASN A 74 -25.68 -39.75 14.32
C ASN A 74 -24.95 -41.09 14.61
N THR A 75 -25.35 -41.63 15.76
CA THR A 75 -25.48 -43.06 16.04
C THR A 75 -26.54 -43.69 15.11
N GLU A 76 -26.17 -44.18 13.92
CA GLU A 76 -27.14 -44.95 13.10
C GLU A 76 -26.56 -46.15 12.32
N ASN A 77 -25.26 -46.47 12.44
CA ASN A 77 -24.67 -47.54 11.61
C ASN A 77 -24.00 -48.68 12.41
N GLN A 78 -24.35 -48.89 13.67
CA GLN A 78 -23.85 -50.03 14.45
C GLN A 78 -24.97 -50.99 14.84
N TRP A 79 -25.30 -51.92 13.93
CA TRP A 79 -26.00 -53.18 14.27
C TRP A 79 -24.94 -54.24 14.65
N PRO A 80 -25.23 -55.17 15.58
CA PRO A 80 -24.23 -55.98 16.27
C PRO A 80 -23.81 -57.18 15.42
N LYS A 81 -22.52 -57.48 15.40
CA LYS A 81 -22.02 -58.79 14.97
C LYS A 81 -20.84 -59.20 15.85
N VAL A 82 -20.99 -60.43 16.34
CA VAL A 82 -20.08 -61.36 17.05
C VAL A 82 -19.85 -61.12 18.54
#